data_AF-A0A7J9C9M0-F1
#
_entry.id   AF-A0A7J9C9M0-F1
#
_cell.length_a   1.000
_cell.length_b   1.000
_cell.length_c   1.000
_cell.angle_alpha   90.00
_cell.angle_beta   90.00
_cell.angle_gamma   90.00
#
_symmetry.space_group_name_H-M   'P 1'
#
loop_
_entity.id
_entity.type
_entity.pdbx_description
1 polymer ?
#
loop_
_entity_poly.entity_id
_entity_poly.type
_entity_poly.pdbx_seq_one_letter_code
_entity_poly.pdbx_strand_id
1 'polypeptide(L)'
;MQRFTAKIVEMMKQEKLYASQGGPIILSQIENEYGNIDSAYGAAAKPYIKWAAGMAISLDTGVPWVMCQQSDAPDPIINTCNGFYCDQFTPNSNKKPKMWTENWSGWFLSFGGTIPYRPVEDLAFAVARFFQRGGTFQNYYMVMIIGVNVFVHGQSHFEPNLRVKIAWLLLKQYHGGTNFDRTTGGPFIATSYDYDAPIDEYGQVRQPKWGHLRDVHKAIKLCEEALIATDPKISSLGPNLEAAVYKTGSGGCSAFLANIDTKSDATVNFNGNSYHLPAWSVSILPDCKNVVLNTAKVNSMSVIPSFMHESLNTNADSTDSIGSGWSWINEPVGISKASAFNKLGLLEQINTTADKSDYLWYSL
;
A
#
# COMPACT_ATOMS: atom_id res chain seq x y z
N MET A 1 -4.12 -15.23 -18.38
CA MET A 1 -4.93 -14.44 -17.44
C MET A 1 -6.16 -15.20 -16.94
N GLN A 2 -7.26 -15.31 -17.70
CA GLN A 2 -8.55 -15.88 -17.23
C GLN A 2 -8.43 -17.20 -16.46
N ARG A 3 -7.73 -18.21 -17.02
CA ARG A 3 -7.56 -19.51 -16.35
C ARG A 3 -6.93 -19.40 -14.96
N PHE A 4 -5.92 -18.55 -14.81
CA PHE A 4 -5.25 -18.35 -13.52
C PHE A 4 -6.14 -17.58 -12.55
N THR A 5 -6.75 -16.48 -13.00
CA THR A 5 -7.68 -15.69 -12.17
C THR A 5 -8.84 -16.55 -11.66
N ALA A 6 -9.47 -17.33 -12.54
CA ALA A 6 -10.55 -18.25 -12.18
C ALA A 6 -10.09 -19.29 -11.16
N LYS A 7 -8.92 -19.90 -11.37
CA LYS A 7 -8.34 -20.87 -10.42
C LYS A 7 -8.15 -20.25 -9.03
N ILE A 8 -7.58 -19.05 -8.93
CA ILE A 8 -7.37 -18.38 -7.64
C ILE A 8 -8.71 -18.05 -6.98
N VAL A 9 -9.67 -17.47 -7.71
CA VAL A 9 -11.00 -17.18 -7.16
C VAL A 9 -11.70 -18.44 -6.67
N GLU A 10 -11.61 -19.53 -7.43
CA GLU A 10 -12.20 -20.81 -7.05
C GLU A 10 -11.54 -21.39 -5.79
N MET A 11 -10.22 -21.34 -5.68
CA MET A 11 -9.51 -21.73 -4.46
C MET A 11 -9.96 -20.89 -3.25
N MET A 12 -10.05 -19.56 -3.41
CA MET A 12 -10.51 -18.67 -2.32
C MET A 12 -11.97 -18.97 -1.92
N LYS A 13 -12.83 -19.30 -2.90
CA LYS A 13 -14.23 -19.69 -2.65
C LYS A 13 -14.35 -21.03 -1.92
N GLN A 14 -13.56 -22.01 -2.30
CA GLN A 14 -13.53 -23.34 -1.67
C GLN A 14 -13.13 -23.23 -0.19
N GLU A 15 -12.16 -22.38 0.11
CA GLU A 15 -11.71 -22.07 1.48
C GLU A 15 -12.59 -21.03 2.20
N LYS A 16 -13.71 -20.60 1.59
CA LYS A 16 -14.66 -19.61 2.14
C LYS A 16 -13.99 -18.30 2.57
N LEU A 17 -12.99 -17.85 1.81
CA LEU A 17 -12.19 -16.69 2.18
C LEU A 17 -12.82 -15.36 1.79
N TYR A 18 -13.87 -15.32 0.97
CA TYR A 18 -14.60 -14.09 0.68
C TYR A 18 -15.52 -13.67 1.83
N ALA A 19 -15.63 -12.37 2.08
CA ALA A 19 -16.51 -11.82 3.12
C ALA A 19 -17.99 -12.17 2.90
N SER A 20 -18.41 -12.33 1.64
CA SER A 20 -19.70 -12.90 1.25
C SER A 20 -19.95 -14.32 1.79
N GLN A 21 -18.88 -15.04 2.13
CA GLN A 21 -18.89 -16.39 2.72
C GLN A 21 -18.47 -16.39 4.20
N GLY A 22 -18.31 -15.22 4.84
CA GLY A 22 -17.83 -15.06 6.21
C GLY A 22 -16.30 -14.98 6.34
N GLY A 23 -15.56 -14.96 5.24
CA GLY A 23 -14.11 -14.89 5.21
C GLY A 23 -13.53 -13.46 5.23
N PRO A 24 -12.20 -13.34 5.17
CA PRO A 24 -11.50 -12.06 5.32
C PRO A 24 -11.39 -11.18 4.06
N ILE A 25 -11.61 -11.71 2.86
CA ILE A 25 -11.40 -11.01 1.59
C ILE A 25 -12.60 -10.11 1.32
N ILE A 26 -12.40 -8.79 1.41
CA ILE A 26 -13.45 -7.76 1.22
C ILE A 26 -13.37 -7.04 -0.13
N LEU A 27 -12.31 -7.28 -0.90
CA LEU A 27 -11.99 -6.59 -2.14
C LEU A 27 -11.10 -7.48 -3.00
N SER A 28 -11.21 -7.37 -4.32
CA SER A 28 -10.27 -8.00 -5.25
C SER A 28 -9.85 -7.01 -6.32
N GLN A 29 -8.63 -7.11 -6.81
CA GLN A 29 -8.14 -6.27 -7.91
C GLN A 29 -7.95 -7.14 -9.15
N ILE A 30 -8.39 -6.64 -10.30
CA ILE A 30 -8.04 -7.20 -11.60
C ILE A 30 -7.20 -6.18 -12.35
N GLU A 31 -6.17 -6.66 -13.06
CA GLU A 31 -5.13 -5.80 -13.63
C GLU A 31 -4.32 -4.99 -12.58
N ASN A 32 -3.25 -4.35 -13.02
CA ASN A 32 -2.48 -3.42 -12.20
C ASN A 32 -1.93 -2.27 -13.02
N GLU A 33 -2.38 -1.06 -12.75
CA GLU A 33 -1.94 0.18 -13.39
C GLU A 33 -1.99 0.18 -14.93
N TYR A 34 -2.87 -0.61 -15.53
CA TYR A 34 -2.96 -0.74 -16.98
C TYR A 34 -3.26 0.61 -17.67
N GLY A 35 -4.01 1.50 -17.02
CA GLY A 35 -4.29 2.84 -17.54
C GLY A 35 -3.04 3.72 -17.70
N ASN A 36 -1.92 3.41 -17.04
CA ASN A 36 -0.65 4.10 -17.27
C ASN A 36 0.01 3.71 -18.60
N ILE A 37 -0.31 2.52 -19.14
CA ILE A 37 0.31 1.96 -20.34
C ILE A 37 -0.66 1.80 -21.52
N ASP A 38 -1.96 2.00 -21.30
CA ASP A 38 -3.01 1.66 -22.27
C ASP A 38 -2.82 2.37 -23.62
N SER A 39 -2.29 3.59 -23.60
CA SER A 39 -1.96 4.39 -24.78
C SER A 39 -0.97 3.69 -25.72
N ALA A 40 -0.02 2.91 -25.20
CA ALA A 40 0.94 2.16 -26.00
C ALA A 40 0.28 1.03 -26.82
N TYR A 41 -0.92 0.59 -26.42
CA TYR A 41 -1.68 -0.46 -27.11
C TYR A 41 -2.80 0.10 -28.00
N GLY A 42 -2.97 1.43 -28.06
CA GLY A 42 -3.91 2.11 -28.94
C GLY A 42 -5.34 1.57 -28.83
N ALA A 43 -5.97 1.32 -29.98
CA ALA A 43 -7.36 0.87 -30.04
C ALA A 43 -7.63 -0.49 -29.37
N ALA A 44 -6.60 -1.34 -29.19
CA ALA A 44 -6.75 -2.66 -28.59
C ALA A 44 -6.89 -2.61 -27.05
N ALA A 45 -6.46 -1.53 -26.41
CA ALA A 45 -6.53 -1.36 -24.97
C ALA A 45 -7.96 -1.35 -24.43
N LYS A 46 -8.86 -0.64 -25.11
CA LYS A 46 -10.25 -0.46 -24.61
C LYS A 46 -11.07 -1.76 -24.65
N PRO A 47 -11.02 -2.58 -25.73
CA PRO A 47 -11.61 -3.92 -25.70
C PRO A 47 -11.01 -4.81 -24.61
N TYR A 48 -9.69 -4.74 -24.40
CA TYR A 48 -9.00 -5.52 -23.39
C TYR A 48 -9.49 -5.21 -21.96
N ILE A 49 -9.51 -3.94 -21.57
CA ILE A 49 -9.91 -3.58 -20.20
C ILE A 49 -11.38 -3.91 -19.92
N LYS A 50 -12.25 -3.77 -20.95
CA LYS A 50 -13.65 -4.20 -20.87
C LYS A 50 -13.77 -5.72 -20.70
N TRP A 51 -12.98 -6.49 -21.44
CA TRP A 51 -12.93 -7.93 -21.30
C TRP A 51 -12.40 -8.36 -19.92
N ALA A 52 -11.33 -7.74 -19.42
CA ALA A 52 -10.75 -8.04 -18.12
C ALA A 52 -11.75 -7.76 -16.97
N ALA A 53 -12.43 -6.60 -17.02
CA ALA A 53 -13.49 -6.25 -16.09
C ALA A 53 -14.65 -7.26 -16.15
N GLY A 54 -15.18 -7.54 -17.35
CA GLY A 54 -16.28 -8.50 -17.52
C GLY A 54 -15.92 -9.90 -17.04
N MET A 55 -14.69 -10.36 -17.31
CA MET A 55 -14.18 -11.64 -16.82
C MET A 55 -14.15 -11.67 -15.30
N ALA A 56 -13.59 -10.65 -14.64
CA ALA A 56 -13.53 -10.58 -13.18
C ALA A 56 -14.92 -10.56 -12.53
N ILE A 57 -15.84 -9.75 -13.06
CA ILE A 57 -17.23 -9.67 -12.58
C ILE A 57 -17.93 -11.03 -12.71
N SER A 58 -17.73 -11.73 -13.82
CA SER A 58 -18.34 -13.05 -14.07
C SER A 58 -17.91 -14.15 -13.09
N LEU A 59 -16.81 -13.95 -12.37
CA LEU A 59 -16.34 -14.90 -11.35
C LEU A 59 -17.16 -14.84 -10.06
N ASP A 60 -18.06 -13.87 -9.91
CA ASP A 60 -19.08 -13.77 -8.86
C ASP A 60 -18.52 -14.00 -7.43
N THR A 61 -17.55 -13.19 -7.04
CA THR A 61 -16.89 -13.28 -5.73
C THR A 61 -17.79 -12.83 -4.57
N GLY A 62 -18.89 -12.13 -4.86
CA GLY A 62 -19.76 -11.49 -3.88
C GLY A 62 -19.12 -10.30 -3.15
N VAL A 63 -17.95 -9.83 -3.59
CA VAL A 63 -17.27 -8.62 -3.08
C VAL A 63 -16.88 -7.69 -4.23
N PRO A 64 -16.69 -6.38 -3.98
CA PRO A 64 -16.32 -5.44 -5.04
C PRO A 64 -14.97 -5.77 -5.70
N TRP A 65 -14.86 -5.38 -6.96
CA TRP A 65 -13.61 -5.41 -7.71
C TRP A 65 -13.06 -3.99 -7.93
N VAL A 66 -11.73 -3.87 -7.95
CA VAL A 66 -11.03 -2.62 -8.23
C VAL A 66 -10.05 -2.73 -9.39
N MET A 67 -9.71 -1.57 -9.96
CA MET A 67 -8.61 -1.38 -10.91
C MET A 67 -7.85 -0.11 -10.51
N CYS A 68 -6.58 -0.24 -10.12
CA CYS A 68 -5.73 0.91 -9.79
C CYS A 68 -5.24 1.64 -11.05
N GLN A 69 -5.14 2.97 -10.98
CA GLN A 69 -4.74 3.85 -12.08
C GLN A 69 -5.51 3.61 -13.39
N GLN A 70 -6.81 3.30 -13.30
CA GLN A 70 -7.66 3.03 -14.46
C GLN A 70 -8.84 4.02 -14.51
N SER A 71 -8.64 5.18 -15.12
CA SER A 71 -9.64 6.26 -15.14
C SER A 71 -10.98 5.86 -15.77
N ASP A 72 -10.96 4.96 -16.76
CA ASP A 72 -12.14 4.46 -17.47
C ASP A 72 -12.56 3.04 -17.05
N ALA A 73 -12.25 2.63 -15.81
CA ALA A 73 -12.69 1.34 -15.26
C ALA A 73 -14.22 1.15 -15.43
N PRO A 74 -14.67 0.10 -16.14
CA PRO A 74 -16.09 -0.15 -16.39
C PRO A 74 -16.89 -0.41 -15.12
N ASP A 75 -18.15 0.02 -15.06
CA ASP A 75 -19.04 -0.33 -13.94
C ASP A 75 -19.24 -1.86 -13.86
N PRO A 76 -19.33 -2.44 -12.64
CA PRO A 76 -19.28 -1.81 -11.32
C PRO A 76 -17.86 -1.72 -10.71
N ILE A 77 -16.78 -1.91 -11.49
CA ILE A 77 -15.40 -1.85 -10.99
C ILE A 77 -15.09 -0.46 -10.42
N ILE A 78 -14.48 -0.41 -9.24
CA ILE A 78 -14.05 0.85 -8.61
C ILE A 78 -12.64 1.19 -9.09
N ASN A 79 -12.45 2.36 -9.72
CA ASN A 79 -11.12 2.85 -10.02
C ASN A 79 -10.48 3.44 -8.76
N THR A 80 -9.19 3.17 -8.57
CA THR A 80 -8.44 3.58 -7.37
C THR A 80 -7.16 4.33 -7.74
N CYS A 81 -6.57 4.97 -6.75
CA CYS A 81 -5.34 5.74 -6.90
C CYS A 81 -4.15 5.04 -6.23
N ASN A 82 -2.98 5.21 -6.83
CA ASN A 82 -1.68 4.84 -6.28
C ASN A 82 -0.78 6.09 -6.26
N GLY A 83 0.14 6.19 -5.31
CA GLY A 83 1.06 7.33 -5.25
C GLY A 83 1.54 7.65 -3.85
N PHE A 84 2.34 8.72 -3.76
CA PHE A 84 2.66 9.35 -2.47
C PHE A 84 1.49 10.15 -1.91
N TYR A 85 0.63 10.70 -2.77
CA TYR A 85 -0.57 11.47 -2.40
C TYR A 85 -1.72 11.14 -3.34
N CYS A 86 -2.90 10.89 -2.77
CA CYS A 86 -4.15 10.65 -3.51
C CYS A 86 -5.31 11.51 -2.98
N ASP A 87 -5.02 12.58 -2.23
CA ASP A 87 -6.03 13.47 -1.64
C ASP A 87 -6.80 14.28 -2.72
N GLN A 88 -6.23 14.48 -3.90
CA GLN A 88 -6.91 15.12 -5.05
C GLN A 88 -7.65 14.14 -5.96
N PHE A 89 -7.39 12.83 -5.83
CA PHE A 89 -8.03 11.83 -6.67
C PHE A 89 -9.55 11.84 -6.49
N THR A 90 -10.28 11.68 -7.60
CA THR A 90 -11.73 11.53 -7.64
C THR A 90 -12.06 10.28 -8.46
N PRO A 91 -12.91 9.36 -7.94
CA PRO A 91 -13.33 8.19 -8.71
C PRO A 91 -14.10 8.61 -9.96
N ASN A 92 -14.18 7.72 -10.95
CA ASN A 92 -14.81 8.03 -12.24
C ASN A 92 -16.35 8.13 -12.19
N SER A 93 -16.94 7.98 -11.00
CA SER A 93 -18.36 8.15 -10.72
C SER A 93 -18.58 8.54 -9.26
N ASN A 94 -19.51 9.46 -8.99
CA ASN A 94 -19.91 9.86 -7.63
C ASN A 94 -20.59 8.75 -6.82
N LYS A 95 -20.92 7.62 -7.46
CA LYS A 95 -21.47 6.43 -6.80
C LYS A 95 -20.38 5.51 -6.24
N LYS A 96 -19.11 5.73 -6.61
CA LYS A 96 -17.97 4.91 -6.20
C LYS A 96 -17.24 5.57 -5.03
N PRO A 97 -16.75 4.78 -4.06
CA PRO A 97 -15.95 5.32 -2.98
C PRO A 97 -14.58 5.78 -3.48
N LYS A 98 -14.00 6.78 -2.82
CA LYS A 98 -12.63 7.22 -3.04
C LYS A 98 -11.67 6.29 -2.28
N MET A 99 -10.86 5.54 -3.03
CA MET A 99 -9.95 4.52 -2.50
C MET A 99 -8.51 4.72 -2.98
N TRP A 100 -7.56 4.53 -2.08
CA TRP A 100 -6.13 4.62 -2.30
C TRP A 100 -5.50 3.25 -2.05
N THR A 101 -5.18 2.54 -3.12
CA THR A 101 -4.70 1.14 -3.08
C THR A 101 -3.22 1.03 -2.78
N GLU A 102 -2.41 2.04 -3.12
CA GLU A 102 -0.99 2.06 -2.80
C GLU A 102 -0.52 3.43 -2.33
N ASN A 103 -0.49 3.63 -1.02
CA ASN A 103 0.21 4.74 -0.39
C ASN A 103 1.66 4.33 -0.15
N TRP A 104 2.56 4.78 -1.00
CA TRP A 104 3.96 4.36 -0.96
C TRP A 104 4.65 4.85 0.33
N SER A 105 4.99 3.93 1.22
CA SER A 105 5.63 4.25 2.51
C SER A 105 7.10 4.65 2.41
N GLY A 106 7.66 4.50 1.21
CA GLY A 106 9.06 4.70 0.82
C GLY A 106 9.18 4.34 -0.65
N TRP A 107 10.26 3.66 -1.03
CA TRP A 107 10.48 3.16 -2.39
C TRP A 107 11.33 1.88 -2.37
N PHE A 108 11.31 1.12 -3.46
CA PHE A 108 12.16 -0.07 -3.57
C PHE A 108 13.64 0.33 -3.70
N LEU A 109 14.52 -0.53 -3.19
CA LEU A 109 15.97 -0.39 -3.37
C LEU A 109 16.39 -1.06 -4.68
N SER A 110 17.18 -0.36 -5.49
CA SER A 110 17.85 -0.95 -6.65
C SER A 110 19.30 -1.29 -6.32
N PHE A 111 19.85 -2.33 -6.96
CA PHE A 111 21.29 -2.60 -6.89
C PHE A 111 22.09 -1.39 -7.38
N GLY A 112 23.06 -0.95 -6.57
CA GLY A 112 23.84 0.27 -6.81
C GLY A 112 23.14 1.59 -6.44
N GLY A 113 21.88 1.54 -5.99
CA GLY A 113 21.14 2.71 -5.51
C GLY A 113 21.35 3.02 -4.03
N THR A 114 20.88 4.20 -3.60
CA THR A 114 20.79 4.57 -2.19
C THR A 114 19.49 4.04 -1.58
N ILE A 115 19.47 3.84 -0.24
CA ILE A 115 18.28 3.40 0.49
C ILE A 115 17.25 4.56 0.49
N PRO A 116 16.08 4.39 -0.13
CA PRO A 116 15.05 5.42 -0.14
C PRO A 116 14.39 5.57 1.24
N TYR A 117 14.00 6.79 1.59
CA TYR A 117 13.35 7.11 2.86
C TYR A 117 12.18 8.07 2.64
N ARG A 118 11.06 7.85 3.33
CA ARG A 118 9.93 8.78 3.39
C ARG A 118 9.64 9.14 4.86
N PRO A 119 9.73 10.43 5.24
CA PRO A 119 9.42 10.88 6.59
C PRO A 119 8.01 10.48 7.04
N VAL A 120 7.86 10.11 8.31
CA VAL A 120 6.56 9.69 8.83
C VAL A 120 5.57 10.85 8.92
N GLU A 121 6.05 12.06 9.16
CA GLU A 121 5.26 13.28 9.21
C GLU A 121 4.55 13.54 7.88
N ASP A 122 5.28 13.35 6.77
CA ASP A 122 4.73 13.46 5.42
C ASP A 122 3.74 12.33 5.11
N LEU A 123 4.10 11.09 5.45
CA LEU A 123 3.20 9.95 5.26
C LEU A 123 1.90 10.10 6.06
N ALA A 124 1.99 10.58 7.31
CA ALA A 124 0.87 10.91 8.17
C ALA A 124 0.03 12.07 7.60
N PHE A 125 0.69 13.13 7.09
CA PHE A 125 0.03 14.24 6.40
C PHE A 125 -0.78 13.74 5.22
N ALA A 126 -0.18 12.93 4.33
CA ALA A 126 -0.84 12.42 3.14
C ALA A 126 -2.08 11.58 3.47
N VAL A 127 -2.00 10.73 4.50
CA VAL A 127 -3.13 9.92 5.00
C VAL A 127 -4.22 10.80 5.59
N ALA A 128 -3.89 11.71 6.51
CA ALA A 128 -4.87 12.60 7.13
C ALA A 128 -5.55 13.49 6.08
N ARG A 129 -4.79 13.99 5.10
CA ARG A 129 -5.28 14.79 3.98
C ARG A 129 -6.21 14.00 3.07
N PHE A 130 -5.93 12.72 2.81
CA PHE A 130 -6.80 11.84 2.05
C PHE A 130 -8.17 11.67 2.74
N PHE A 131 -8.20 11.33 4.03
CA PHE A 131 -9.45 11.22 4.80
C PHE A 131 -10.14 12.57 5.00
N GLN A 132 -9.40 13.67 5.14
CA GLN A 132 -9.95 15.02 5.17
C GLN A 132 -10.79 15.32 3.92
N ARG A 133 -10.39 14.79 2.75
CA ARG A 133 -11.04 15.03 1.45
C ARG A 133 -11.89 13.86 0.96
N GLY A 134 -12.58 13.19 1.89
CA GLY A 134 -13.59 12.17 1.58
C GLY A 134 -13.01 10.81 1.21
N GLY A 135 -11.73 10.57 1.44
CA GLY A 135 -11.13 9.25 1.33
C GLY A 135 -11.77 8.25 2.30
N THR A 136 -11.96 7.01 1.85
CA THR A 136 -12.67 5.97 2.63
C THR A 136 -11.84 4.72 2.85
N PHE A 137 -10.96 4.39 1.89
CA PHE A 137 -10.03 3.28 1.98
C PHE A 137 -8.62 3.76 1.64
N GLN A 138 -7.65 3.44 2.49
CA GLN A 138 -6.24 3.69 2.24
C GLN A 138 -5.44 2.46 2.65
N ASN A 139 -4.56 2.02 1.76
CA ASN A 139 -3.62 0.93 2.01
C ASN A 139 -2.19 1.46 1.91
N TYR A 140 -1.33 1.11 2.86
CA TYR A 140 0.09 1.40 2.72
C TYR A 140 0.70 0.35 1.81
N TYR A 141 1.55 0.78 0.90
CA TYR A 141 2.39 -0.12 0.12
C TYR A 141 3.81 0.12 0.64
N MET A 142 4.40 -0.84 1.38
CA MET A 142 4.15 -2.29 1.37
C MET A 142 3.21 -2.84 2.46
N VAL A 143 2.27 -3.71 2.10
CA VAL A 143 1.49 -4.57 3.01
C VAL A 143 1.55 -6.02 2.54
N MET A 144 1.95 -6.91 3.44
CA MET A 144 1.69 -8.35 3.35
C MET A 144 0.60 -8.67 4.38
N ILE A 145 -0.56 -9.11 3.92
CA ILE A 145 -1.70 -9.46 4.80
C ILE A 145 -1.33 -10.74 5.57
N ILE A 146 -0.82 -10.59 6.80
CA ILE A 146 -0.74 -11.67 7.78
C ILE A 146 -1.60 -11.27 8.98
N GLY A 147 -2.73 -11.97 9.15
CA GLY A 147 -3.64 -11.77 10.29
C GLY A 147 -4.92 -11.02 9.92
N VAL A 148 -6.07 -11.67 10.12
CA VAL A 148 -7.38 -11.06 9.91
C VAL A 148 -8.19 -11.15 11.21
N ASN A 149 -8.24 -10.04 11.94
CA ASN A 149 -9.37 -9.76 12.82
C ASN A 149 -10.24 -8.73 12.09
N VAL A 150 -11.24 -9.18 11.33
CA VAL A 150 -12.31 -8.29 10.85
C VAL A 150 -13.34 -8.22 11.97
N PHE A 151 -13.48 -7.05 12.60
CA PHE A 151 -14.69 -6.74 13.33
C PHE A 151 -15.74 -6.27 12.32
N VAL A 152 -16.57 -7.18 11.84
CA VAL A 152 -17.82 -6.82 11.17
C VAL A 152 -18.80 -6.44 12.28
N HIS A 153 -19.05 -5.15 12.51
CA HIS A 153 -20.26 -4.78 13.24
C HIS A 153 -21.44 -5.02 12.31
N GLY A 154 -22.29 -5.96 12.70
CA GLY A 154 -23.32 -6.52 11.84
C GLY A 154 -24.36 -5.50 11.41
N GLN A 155 -24.64 -5.47 10.11
CA GLN A 155 -26.00 -5.65 9.61
C GLN A 155 -25.94 -6.57 8.40
N SER A 156 -26.43 -7.79 8.59
CA SER A 156 -26.86 -8.68 7.53
C SER A 156 -27.98 -7.97 6.77
N HIS A 157 -27.69 -7.34 5.64
CA HIS A 157 -28.55 -7.07 4.48
C HIS A 157 -27.85 -6.01 3.61
N PHE A 158 -27.29 -6.44 2.47
CA PHE A 158 -26.84 -5.53 1.41
C PHE A 158 -28.10 -4.90 0.78
N GLU A 159 -28.54 -3.75 1.29
CA GLU A 159 -29.58 -2.97 0.64
C GLU A 159 -29.01 -2.17 -0.56
N PRO A 160 -29.73 -2.11 -1.70
CA PRO A 160 -29.23 -1.52 -2.94
C PRO A 160 -29.07 0.02 -2.94
N ASN A 161 -29.42 0.73 -1.85
CA ASN A 161 -29.42 2.19 -1.80
C ASN A 161 -28.64 2.83 -0.65
N LEU A 162 -27.89 2.07 0.14
CA LEU A 162 -26.99 2.66 1.13
C LEU A 162 -25.64 2.94 0.48
N ARG A 163 -25.21 4.21 0.48
CA ARG A 163 -23.83 4.59 0.13
C ARG A 163 -22.88 3.77 1.01
N VAL A 164 -22.27 2.73 0.44
CA VAL A 164 -21.27 1.90 1.12
C VAL A 164 -20.00 2.73 1.26
N LYS A 165 -19.99 3.64 2.24
CA LYS A 165 -18.79 4.31 2.72
C LYS A 165 -18.09 3.35 3.65
N ILE A 166 -17.29 2.48 3.04
CA ILE A 166 -16.41 1.57 3.74
C ILE A 166 -15.28 2.40 4.36
N ALA A 167 -15.40 2.78 5.64
CA ALA A 167 -14.30 3.34 6.43
C ALA A 167 -13.51 2.22 7.11
N TRP A 168 -12.95 1.28 6.33
CA TRP A 168 -12.11 0.24 6.92
C TRP A 168 -10.69 0.76 7.08
N LEU A 169 -10.39 1.23 8.28
CA LEU A 169 -9.02 1.39 8.72
C LEU A 169 -8.50 0.01 9.14
N LEU A 170 -7.93 -0.71 8.19
CA LEU A 170 -7.29 -2.00 8.45
C LEU A 170 -5.92 -1.73 9.09
N LEU A 171 -5.85 -1.91 10.41
CA LEU A 171 -4.57 -2.08 11.12
C LEU A 171 -4.00 -3.44 10.71
N LYS A 172 -3.32 -3.52 9.56
CA LYS A 172 -2.66 -4.75 9.11
C LYS A 172 -1.22 -4.47 8.69
N GLN A 173 -0.32 -5.17 9.38
CA GLN A 173 1.13 -5.29 9.21
C GLN A 173 1.66 -4.83 7.83
N TYR A 174 2.50 -3.79 7.88
CA TYR A 174 3.10 -3.10 6.74
C TYR A 174 4.53 -3.59 6.54
N HIS A 175 4.76 -4.55 5.67
CA HIS A 175 6.05 -5.24 5.57
C HIS A 175 6.41 -5.49 4.12
N GLY A 176 7.59 -5.03 3.72
CA GLY A 176 8.13 -5.26 2.39
C GLY A 176 8.87 -6.60 2.26
N GLY A 177 9.73 -6.91 3.23
CA GLY A 177 10.43 -8.20 3.32
C GLY A 177 11.61 -8.31 2.37
N THR A 178 11.82 -9.52 1.85
CA THR A 178 13.00 -9.87 1.05
C THR A 178 12.58 -10.62 -0.22
N ASN A 179 13.17 -10.21 -1.34
CA ASN A 179 13.12 -10.94 -2.60
C ASN A 179 14.08 -12.14 -2.50
N PHE A 180 13.59 -13.27 -2.00
CA PHE A 180 14.37 -14.50 -1.86
C PHE A 180 14.65 -15.18 -3.20
N ASP A 181 15.81 -15.82 -3.29
CA ASP A 181 16.25 -16.59 -4.46
C ASP A 181 16.30 -15.70 -5.72
N ARG A 182 16.17 -16.30 -6.92
CA ARG A 182 16.36 -15.62 -8.21
C ARG A 182 15.08 -15.32 -9.00
N THR A 183 13.94 -15.90 -8.62
CA THR A 183 12.66 -15.73 -9.33
C THR A 183 11.72 -14.73 -8.63
N THR A 184 12.27 -13.90 -7.74
CA THR A 184 11.54 -12.81 -7.09
C THR A 184 12.26 -11.49 -7.33
N GLY A 185 11.57 -10.38 -7.10
CA GLY A 185 12.06 -9.06 -7.48
C GLY A 185 11.91 -8.79 -8.99
N GLY A 186 12.20 -7.55 -9.38
CA GLY A 186 12.22 -7.09 -10.76
C GLY A 186 13.64 -6.80 -11.25
N PRO A 187 13.81 -6.37 -12.51
CA PRO A 187 15.10 -5.99 -13.04
C PRO A 187 15.81 -4.97 -12.14
N PHE A 188 17.02 -5.30 -11.70
CA PHE A 188 17.87 -4.48 -10.82
C PHE A 188 17.27 -4.14 -9.44
N ILE A 189 16.15 -4.73 -9.04
CA ILE A 189 15.63 -4.59 -7.68
C ILE A 189 16.54 -5.39 -6.75
N ALA A 190 16.94 -4.79 -5.64
CA ALA A 190 17.78 -5.45 -4.64
C ALA A 190 17.04 -6.62 -3.99
N THR A 191 17.82 -7.51 -3.37
CA THR A 191 17.30 -8.58 -2.51
C THR A 191 16.45 -8.01 -1.38
N SER A 192 16.89 -6.91 -0.77
CA SER A 192 16.09 -6.19 0.23
C SER A 192 14.89 -5.51 -0.42
N TYR A 193 13.70 -5.77 0.12
CA TYR A 193 12.48 -5.09 -0.25
C TYR A 193 11.88 -4.30 0.92
N ASP A 194 12.74 -3.80 1.82
CA ASP A 194 12.37 -3.06 3.05
C ASP A 194 11.34 -1.94 2.83
N TYR A 195 11.48 -1.19 1.73
CA TYR A 195 10.57 -0.12 1.30
C TYR A 195 10.38 1.03 2.31
N ASP A 196 11.29 1.14 3.30
CA ASP A 196 11.12 2.00 4.47
C ASP A 196 9.75 1.78 5.15
N ALA A 197 9.29 0.53 5.13
CA ALA A 197 8.00 0.15 5.66
C ALA A 197 7.96 0.31 7.19
N PRO A 198 6.78 0.56 7.78
CA PRO A 198 6.61 0.60 9.24
C PRO A 198 7.09 -0.67 9.97
N ILE A 199 7.20 -1.80 9.26
CA ILE A 199 7.89 -2.99 9.74
C ILE A 199 9.00 -3.28 8.75
N ASP A 200 10.23 -3.28 9.25
CA ASP A 200 11.40 -3.44 8.41
C ASP A 200 11.48 -4.84 7.78
N GLU A 201 12.45 -5.01 6.90
CA GLU A 201 12.77 -6.28 6.22
C GLU A 201 12.88 -7.49 7.18
N TYR A 202 13.26 -7.27 8.43
CA TYR A 202 13.50 -8.34 9.41
C TYR A 202 12.29 -8.60 10.32
N GLY A 203 11.16 -7.93 10.06
CA GLY A 203 9.95 -8.06 10.86
C GLY A 203 9.95 -7.21 12.13
N GLN A 204 10.90 -6.28 12.29
CA GLN A 204 10.97 -5.41 13.45
C GLN A 204 10.17 -4.12 13.23
N VAL A 205 9.63 -3.58 14.32
CA VAL A 205 8.85 -2.33 14.28
C VAL A 205 9.78 -1.15 14.03
N ARG A 206 9.57 -0.44 12.91
CA ARG A 206 10.33 0.77 12.57
C ARG A 206 9.75 1.98 13.29
N GLN A 207 10.44 2.45 14.33
CA GLN A 207 10.07 3.66 15.04
C GLN A 207 10.87 4.88 14.56
N PRO A 208 10.26 6.08 14.50
CA PRO A 208 8.93 6.41 15.02
C PRO A 208 7.79 6.13 14.04
N LYS A 209 8.09 5.61 12.84
CA LYS A 209 7.14 5.48 11.73
C LYS A 209 5.88 4.71 12.13
N TRP A 210 6.06 3.48 12.62
CA TRP A 210 4.94 2.63 13.02
C TRP A 210 4.11 3.25 14.15
N GLY A 211 4.76 3.77 15.19
CA GLY A 211 4.08 4.34 16.35
C GLY A 211 3.24 5.56 15.99
N HIS A 212 3.79 6.47 15.18
CA HIS A 212 3.07 7.66 14.74
C HIS A 212 1.89 7.31 13.82
N LEU A 213 2.06 6.38 12.87
CA LEU A 213 0.96 5.93 12.02
C LEU A 213 -0.14 5.21 12.82
N ARG A 214 0.21 4.39 13.82
CA ARG A 214 -0.76 3.80 14.76
C ARG A 214 -1.59 4.88 15.44
N ASP A 215 -0.97 5.99 15.84
CA ASP A 215 -1.69 7.07 16.53
C ASP A 215 -2.55 7.88 15.56
N VAL A 216 -2.09 8.10 14.31
CA VAL A 216 -2.93 8.64 13.21
C VAL A 216 -4.16 7.76 13.01
N HIS A 217 -3.97 6.44 13.04
CA HIS A 217 -5.07 5.49 12.88
C HIS A 217 -6.09 5.57 14.00
N LYS A 218 -5.63 5.63 15.25
CA LYS A 218 -6.52 5.86 16.40
C LYS A 218 -7.30 7.16 16.26
N ALA A 219 -6.65 8.24 15.83
CA ALA A 219 -7.30 9.53 15.61
C ALA A 219 -8.38 9.46 14.53
N ILE A 220 -8.11 8.79 13.40
CA ILE A 220 -9.11 8.58 12.33
C ILE A 220 -10.25 7.69 12.81
N LYS A 221 -9.97 6.65 13.61
CA LYS A 221 -11.02 5.79 14.19
C LYS A 221 -11.96 6.54 15.11
N LEU A 222 -11.48 7.51 15.88
CA LEU A 222 -12.34 8.38 16.68
C LEU A 222 -13.30 9.23 15.81
N CYS A 223 -12.94 9.49 14.54
CA CYS A 223 -13.78 10.22 13.59
C CYS A 223 -14.72 9.29 12.77
N GLU A 224 -14.65 7.97 12.93
CA GLU A 224 -15.28 6.99 12.03
C GLU A 224 -16.78 7.22 11.83
N GLU A 225 -17.54 7.42 12.90
CA GLU A 225 -18.98 7.67 12.84
C GLU A 225 -19.34 8.85 11.93
N ALA A 226 -18.61 9.96 12.03
CA ALA A 226 -18.85 11.14 11.23
C ALA A 226 -18.41 10.94 9.76
N LEU A 227 -17.27 10.26 9.54
CA LEU A 227 -16.72 9.95 8.23
C LEU A 227 -17.65 9.04 7.40
N ILE A 228 -18.27 8.03 8.03
CA ILE A 228 -19.21 7.13 7.34
C ILE A 228 -20.56 7.79 7.09
N ALA A 229 -21.01 8.67 7.99
CA ALA A 229 -22.35 9.25 7.90
C ALA A 229 -22.44 10.38 6.86
N THR A 230 -21.37 11.17 6.66
CA THR A 230 -21.45 12.42 5.88
C THR A 230 -20.24 12.68 5.00
N ASP A 231 -20.41 13.48 3.95
CA ASP A 231 -19.30 13.98 3.14
C ASP A 231 -18.68 15.22 3.82
N PRO A 232 -17.37 15.47 3.66
CA PRO A 232 -16.74 16.63 4.28
C PRO A 232 -17.25 17.93 3.65
N LYS A 233 -17.59 18.90 4.48
CA LYS A 233 -17.70 20.30 4.06
C LYS A 233 -16.34 20.96 4.21
N ILE A 234 -15.68 21.23 3.08
CA ILE A 234 -14.37 21.91 3.05
C ILE A 234 -14.58 23.43 3.00
N SER A 235 -13.87 24.17 3.85
CA SER A 235 -13.85 25.63 3.90
C SER A 235 -12.44 26.14 4.07
N SER A 236 -12.12 27.28 3.45
CA SER A 236 -10.83 27.95 3.65
C SER A 236 -10.78 28.62 5.03
N LEU A 237 -9.62 28.54 5.68
CA LEU A 237 -9.28 29.28 6.89
C LEU A 237 -8.25 30.41 6.62
N GLY A 238 -7.87 30.57 5.35
CA GLY A 238 -6.81 31.47 4.89
C GLY A 238 -6.07 30.87 3.69
N PRO A 239 -5.09 31.60 3.13
CA PRO A 239 -4.19 31.06 2.10
C PRO A 239 -3.49 29.80 2.63
N ASN A 240 -3.50 28.71 1.86
CA ASN A 240 -2.92 27.41 2.24
C ASN A 240 -3.49 26.79 3.54
N LEU A 241 -4.65 27.25 4.00
CA LEU A 241 -5.26 26.77 5.25
C LEU A 241 -6.70 26.33 5.00
N GLU A 242 -7.02 25.13 5.43
CA GLU A 242 -8.34 24.51 5.19
C GLU A 242 -8.89 23.81 6.42
N ALA A 243 -10.20 23.91 6.62
CA ALA A 243 -10.96 23.04 7.51
C ALA A 243 -11.85 22.12 6.67
N ALA A 244 -11.85 20.82 6.97
CA ALA A 244 -12.93 19.94 6.54
C ALA A 244 -13.74 19.51 7.77
N VAL A 245 -15.06 19.63 7.69
CA VAL A 245 -15.97 19.27 8.77
C VAL A 245 -16.92 18.17 8.30
N TYR A 246 -16.91 17.06 9.02
CA TYR A 246 -17.88 15.98 8.93
C TYR A 246 -18.90 16.19 10.04
N LYS A 247 -20.17 16.41 9.70
CA LYS A 247 -21.22 16.71 10.68
C LYS A 247 -22.43 15.83 10.43
N THR A 248 -22.70 14.94 11.37
CA THR A 248 -23.84 14.02 11.33
C THR A 248 -25.15 14.73 11.65
N GLY A 249 -26.28 14.14 11.23
CA GLY A 249 -27.62 14.64 11.59
C GLY A 249 -27.94 14.54 13.08
N SER A 250 -27.31 13.62 13.80
CA SER A 250 -27.42 13.41 15.26
C SER A 250 -26.58 14.38 16.10
N GLY A 251 -25.74 15.22 15.46
CA GLY A 251 -24.93 16.23 16.12
C GLY A 251 -23.47 15.86 16.35
N GLY A 252 -23.05 14.62 16.08
CA GLY A 252 -21.64 14.23 16.05
C GLY A 252 -20.85 15.03 15.00
N CYS A 253 -19.64 15.48 15.34
CA CYS A 253 -18.83 16.38 14.52
C CYS A 253 -17.36 15.99 14.60
N SER A 254 -16.71 15.77 13.46
CA SER A 254 -15.25 15.61 13.37
C SER A 254 -14.67 16.60 12.37
N ALA A 255 -13.51 17.17 12.68
CA ALA A 255 -12.85 18.16 11.84
C ALA A 255 -11.38 17.82 11.58
N PHE A 256 -10.90 18.25 10.42
CA PHE A 256 -9.51 18.17 10.00
C PHE A 256 -9.07 19.58 9.60
N LEU A 257 -8.04 20.10 10.27
CA LEU A 257 -7.48 21.42 9.99
C LEU A 257 -6.11 21.25 9.34
N ALA A 258 -5.98 21.63 8.07
CA ALA A 258 -4.76 21.47 7.30
C ALA A 258 -4.04 22.80 7.08
N ASN A 259 -2.73 22.77 7.24
CA ASN A 259 -1.79 23.74 6.71
C ASN A 259 -1.01 23.08 5.57
N ILE A 260 -1.29 23.49 4.34
CA ILE A 260 -0.60 22.99 3.13
C ILE A 260 0.60 23.87 2.74
N ASP A 261 0.92 24.89 3.53
CA ASP A 261 2.15 25.65 3.36
C ASP A 261 3.35 24.80 3.78
N THR A 262 4.35 24.68 2.91
CA THR A 262 5.52 23.82 3.16
C THR A 262 6.61 24.52 3.98
N LYS A 263 6.45 25.81 4.32
CA LYS A 263 7.52 26.64 4.90
C LYS A 263 7.11 27.33 6.19
N SER A 264 5.83 27.66 6.35
CA SER A 264 5.38 28.52 7.45
C SER A 264 4.26 27.91 8.26
N ASP A 265 4.46 27.91 9.58
CA ASP A 265 3.41 27.60 10.54
C ASP A 265 2.33 28.69 10.52
N ALA A 266 1.12 28.31 10.91
CA ALA A 266 0.01 29.24 10.98
C ALA A 266 -0.83 29.00 12.24
N THR A 267 -1.49 30.06 12.70
CA THR A 267 -2.51 29.97 13.76
C THR A 267 -3.86 30.32 13.16
N VAL A 268 -4.83 29.43 13.29
CA VAL A 268 -6.17 29.58 12.72
C VAL A 268 -7.23 29.64 13.80
N ASN A 269 -8.29 30.41 13.56
CA ASN A 269 -9.49 30.40 14.39
C ASN A 269 -10.53 29.46 13.78
N PHE A 270 -10.94 28.44 14.52
CA PHE A 270 -11.96 27.48 14.12
C PHE A 270 -12.93 27.22 15.29
N ASN A 271 -14.23 27.34 15.05
CA ASN A 271 -15.27 27.21 16.10
C ASN A 271 -15.02 28.05 17.37
N GLY A 272 -14.45 29.25 17.21
CA GLY A 272 -14.15 30.16 18.32
C GLY A 272 -12.88 29.81 19.12
N ASN A 273 -12.17 28.74 18.76
CA ASN A 273 -10.88 28.37 19.38
C ASN A 273 -9.73 28.66 18.42
N SER A 274 -8.54 28.90 18.99
CA SER A 274 -7.30 29.12 18.24
C SER A 274 -6.48 27.84 18.18
N TYR A 275 -6.01 27.47 16.98
CA TYR A 275 -5.22 26.27 16.73
C TYR A 275 -3.93 26.62 16.00
N HIS A 276 -2.80 26.19 16.55
CA HIS A 276 -1.51 26.27 15.89
C HIS A 276 -1.26 25.05 15.00
N LEU A 277 -1.01 25.29 13.72
CA LEU A 277 -0.80 24.31 12.67
C LEU A 277 0.64 24.47 12.13
N PRO A 278 1.56 23.53 12.44
CA PRO A 278 2.86 23.48 11.80
C PRO A 278 2.76 23.45 10.27
N ALA A 279 3.80 23.91 9.58
CA ALA A 279 3.94 23.76 8.13
C ALA A 279 3.72 22.29 7.72
N TRP A 280 3.05 22.08 6.59
CA TRP A 280 2.76 20.76 6.02
C TRP A 280 2.16 19.76 7.01
N SER A 281 1.09 20.17 7.70
CA SER A 281 0.47 19.36 8.75
C SER A 281 -1.05 19.36 8.72
N VAL A 282 -1.65 18.30 9.27
CA VAL A 282 -3.08 18.21 9.54
C VAL A 282 -3.31 17.93 11.02
N SER A 283 -4.13 18.75 11.67
CA SER A 283 -4.67 18.49 13.01
C SER A 283 -6.02 17.78 12.92
N ILE A 284 -6.20 16.70 13.67
CA ILE A 284 -7.43 15.88 13.70
C ILE A 284 -8.19 16.17 15.01
N LEU A 285 -9.46 16.55 14.87
CA LEU A 285 -10.36 16.91 15.97
C LEU A 285 -11.63 16.05 15.90
N PRO A 286 -11.68 14.89 16.60
CA PRO A 286 -12.81 13.97 16.52
C PRO A 286 -14.14 14.54 17.01
N ASP A 287 -14.09 15.59 17.80
CA ASP A 287 -15.23 16.32 18.39
C ASP A 287 -15.34 17.77 17.88
N CYS A 288 -14.61 18.12 16.82
CA CYS A 288 -14.48 19.48 16.28
C CYS A 288 -13.95 20.54 17.28
N LYS A 289 -13.34 20.11 18.39
CA LYS A 289 -12.85 21.01 19.45
C LYS A 289 -11.43 20.67 19.93
N ASN A 290 -11.15 19.43 20.28
CA ASN A 290 -9.89 18.99 20.85
C ASN A 290 -9.00 18.32 19.80
N VAL A 291 -7.77 18.81 19.64
CA VAL A 291 -6.78 18.15 18.77
C VAL A 291 -6.25 16.92 19.48
N VAL A 292 -6.53 15.73 18.93
CA VAL A 292 -5.98 14.47 19.46
C VAL A 292 -4.66 14.08 18.80
N LEU A 293 -4.42 14.59 17.59
CA LEU A 293 -3.19 14.36 16.83
C LEU A 293 -2.95 15.50 15.83
N ASN A 294 -1.69 15.88 15.66
CA ASN A 294 -1.21 16.65 14.51
C ASN A 294 -0.13 15.83 13.79
N THR A 295 -0.19 15.77 12.46
CA THR A 295 0.69 14.89 11.67
C THR A 295 2.17 15.24 11.74
N ALA A 296 2.53 16.50 12.06
CA ALA A 296 3.92 16.93 12.24
C ALA A 296 4.42 16.82 13.69
N LYS A 297 3.56 16.48 14.65
CA LYS A 297 3.93 16.32 16.07
C LYS A 297 4.08 14.85 16.44
N VAL A 298 5.29 14.32 16.26
CA VAL A 298 5.62 12.91 16.50
C VAL A 298 5.87 12.67 17.98
N ASN A 299 5.02 11.87 18.62
CA ASN A 299 5.16 11.52 20.05
C ASN A 299 5.85 10.16 20.30
N SER A 300 6.11 9.38 19.23
CA SER A 300 6.78 8.08 19.34
C SER A 300 8.30 8.26 19.41
N MET A 301 8.96 7.49 20.27
CA MET A 301 10.43 7.52 20.37
C MET A 301 11.07 6.92 19.12
N SER A 302 12.08 7.58 18.57
CA SER A 302 12.87 7.05 17.46
C SER A 302 13.80 5.93 17.93
N VAL A 303 13.99 4.91 17.10
CA VAL A 303 14.94 3.82 17.33
C VAL A 303 15.92 3.79 16.16
N ILE A 304 17.21 3.65 16.47
CA ILE A 304 18.26 3.47 15.46
C ILE A 304 18.62 1.98 15.47
N PRO A 305 18.26 1.22 14.42
CA PRO A 305 18.66 -0.18 14.33
C PRO A 305 20.18 -0.27 14.13
N SER A 306 20.80 -1.28 14.73
CA SER A 306 22.20 -1.64 14.49
C SER A 306 22.33 -3.13 14.25
N PHE A 307 23.16 -3.48 13.27
CA PHE A 307 23.62 -4.85 13.11
C PHE A 307 24.81 -5.05 14.03
N MET A 308 24.64 -5.91 15.02
CA MET A 308 25.71 -6.33 15.92
C MET A 308 26.22 -7.67 15.44
N HIS A 309 27.54 -7.82 15.35
CA HIS A 309 28.12 -9.14 15.17
C HIS A 309 27.82 -9.97 16.42
N GLU A 310 27.09 -11.07 16.26
CA GLU A 310 26.87 -12.00 17.35
C GLU A 310 28.20 -12.73 17.65
N SER A 311 28.94 -12.26 18.65
CA SER A 311 30.10 -12.98 19.16
C SER A 311 29.59 -14.22 19.88
N LEU A 312 29.93 -15.40 19.34
CA LEU A 312 29.69 -16.74 19.89
C LEU A 312 29.48 -16.75 21.41
N ASN A 313 28.35 -17.29 21.86
CA ASN A 313 28.12 -17.63 23.26
C ASN A 313 29.34 -18.37 23.82
N THR A 314 30.00 -17.79 24.83
CA THR A 314 31.13 -18.38 25.55
C THR A 314 30.73 -19.54 26.48
N ASN A 315 29.50 -20.05 26.38
CA ASN A 315 28.96 -21.13 27.22
C ASN A 315 28.43 -22.33 26.42
N ALA A 316 28.88 -22.52 25.18
CA ALA A 316 28.71 -23.79 24.49
C ALA A 316 30.08 -24.46 24.38
N ASP A 317 30.29 -25.53 25.14
CA ASP A 317 31.41 -26.46 24.96
C ASP A 317 31.38 -27.03 23.53
N SER A 318 32.08 -26.38 22.61
CA SER A 318 32.52 -26.98 21.35
C SER A 318 33.64 -26.14 20.74
N THR A 319 34.87 -26.56 20.98
CA THR A 319 36.11 -26.09 20.35
C THR A 319 36.19 -26.41 18.85
N ASP A 320 35.09 -26.44 18.09
CA ASP A 320 35.13 -26.93 16.69
C ASP A 320 34.04 -26.42 15.72
N SER A 321 33.50 -25.21 15.88
CA SER A 321 32.64 -24.63 14.83
C SER A 321 32.44 -23.13 15.10
N ILE A 322 33.03 -22.17 14.39
CA ILE A 322 32.77 -21.78 12.99
C ILE A 322 33.95 -20.88 12.57
N GLY A 323 35.14 -21.47 12.43
CA GLY A 323 36.36 -20.75 12.04
C GLY A 323 37.12 -21.38 10.87
N SER A 324 36.83 -22.62 10.49
CA SER A 324 37.66 -23.33 9.52
C SER A 324 36.90 -24.47 8.84
N GLY A 325 36.52 -24.24 7.59
CA GLY A 325 35.92 -25.26 6.73
C GLY A 325 35.39 -24.73 5.39
N TRP A 326 35.87 -23.57 4.91
CA TRP A 326 35.50 -23.11 3.57
C TRP A 326 36.18 -24.00 2.53
N SER A 327 35.38 -24.74 1.76
CA SER A 327 35.82 -25.35 0.50
C SER A 327 35.42 -24.46 -0.66
N TRP A 328 36.24 -24.42 -1.70
CA TRP A 328 35.96 -23.66 -2.92
C TRP A 328 36.07 -24.57 -4.15
N ILE A 329 35.38 -24.19 -5.21
CA ILE A 329 35.50 -24.80 -6.53
C ILE A 329 35.67 -23.68 -7.56
N ASN A 330 36.59 -23.88 -8.51
CA ASN A 330 36.68 -22.99 -9.67
C ASN A 330 35.59 -23.40 -10.66
N GLU A 331 34.61 -22.52 -10.88
CA GLU A 331 33.67 -22.68 -11.98
C GLU A 331 34.43 -22.57 -13.31
N PRO A 332 34.43 -23.61 -14.17
CA PRO A 332 35.14 -23.56 -15.44
C PRO A 332 34.59 -22.45 -16.35
N VAL A 333 35.50 -21.67 -16.95
CA VAL A 333 35.12 -20.63 -17.90
C VAL A 333 34.66 -21.26 -19.22
N GLY A 334 33.50 -20.82 -19.73
CA GLY A 334 32.98 -21.21 -21.02
C GLY A 334 31.97 -22.36 -20.98
N ILE A 335 31.77 -22.98 -22.15
CA ILE A 335 30.73 -23.98 -22.34
C ILE A 335 31.21 -25.34 -21.82
N SER A 336 30.69 -25.76 -20.68
CA SER A 336 31.03 -27.03 -20.02
C SER A 336 29.90 -28.06 -20.01
N LYS A 337 28.66 -27.64 -20.31
CA LYS A 337 27.47 -28.51 -20.23
C LYS A 337 27.26 -29.28 -21.53
N ALA A 338 26.96 -30.58 -21.40
CA ALA A 338 26.58 -31.44 -22.53
C ALA A 338 25.30 -30.97 -23.25
N SER A 339 24.45 -30.17 -22.59
CA SER A 339 23.25 -29.56 -23.18
C SER A 339 23.54 -28.30 -24.01
N ALA A 340 24.82 -27.99 -24.28
CA ALA A 340 25.18 -26.91 -25.19
C ALA A 340 24.68 -27.21 -26.61
N PHE A 341 24.31 -26.16 -27.33
CA PHE A 341 23.77 -26.29 -28.67
C PHE A 341 24.27 -25.15 -29.56
N ASN A 342 24.30 -25.39 -30.87
CA ASN A 342 24.73 -24.41 -31.86
C ASN A 342 23.52 -23.88 -32.62
N LYS A 343 23.50 -22.57 -32.87
CA LYS A 343 22.54 -21.93 -33.78
C LYS A 343 23.25 -20.86 -34.59
N LEU A 344 22.81 -20.70 -35.84
CA LEU A 344 23.25 -19.59 -36.68
C LEU A 344 22.63 -18.28 -36.16
N GLY A 345 23.47 -17.34 -35.75
CA GLY A 345 23.07 -16.01 -35.26
C GLY A 345 22.99 -15.90 -33.73
N LEU A 346 22.87 -14.67 -33.24
CA LEU A 346 22.71 -14.37 -31.82
C LEU A 346 21.28 -14.66 -31.36
N LEU A 347 21.16 -15.30 -30.19
CA LEU A 347 19.89 -15.59 -29.56
C LEU A 347 19.60 -14.59 -28.44
N GLU A 348 18.31 -14.33 -28.18
CA GLU A 348 17.87 -13.54 -27.04
C GLU A 348 17.90 -14.41 -25.76
N GLN A 349 18.34 -13.83 -24.63
CA GLN A 349 18.66 -14.57 -23.42
C GLN A 349 17.43 -15.21 -22.77
N ILE A 350 16.34 -14.47 -22.58
CA ILE A 350 15.13 -14.97 -21.89
C ILE A 350 14.49 -16.10 -22.70
N ASN A 351 14.38 -15.93 -24.03
CA ASN A 351 13.85 -16.97 -24.92
C ASN A 351 14.72 -18.23 -24.88
N THR A 352 16.03 -18.09 -24.69
CA THR A 352 16.98 -19.21 -24.65
C THR A 352 16.98 -19.93 -23.31
N THR A 353 17.07 -19.19 -22.20
CA THR A 353 17.12 -19.77 -20.85
C THR A 353 15.75 -20.14 -20.33
N ALA A 354 14.69 -19.56 -20.89
CA ALA A 354 13.33 -19.60 -20.35
C ALA A 354 13.29 -19.23 -18.85
N ASP A 355 14.15 -18.27 -18.46
CA ASP A 355 14.33 -17.82 -17.08
C ASP A 355 14.70 -18.95 -16.09
N LYS A 356 15.31 -20.05 -16.56
CA LYS A 356 15.80 -21.13 -15.69
C LYS A 356 17.12 -20.79 -14.98
N SER A 357 17.84 -19.79 -15.47
CA SER A 357 19.11 -19.31 -14.91
C SER A 357 19.36 -17.87 -15.37
N ASP A 358 20.07 -17.12 -14.51
CA ASP A 358 20.50 -15.74 -14.80
C ASP A 358 21.64 -15.70 -15.82
N TYR A 359 22.29 -16.83 -16.06
CA TYR A 359 23.50 -16.93 -16.87
C TYR A 359 23.25 -17.63 -18.20
N LEU A 360 23.75 -17.04 -19.29
CA LEU A 360 23.83 -17.64 -20.62
C LEU A 360 25.21 -17.40 -21.22
N TRP A 361 25.91 -18.48 -21.54
CA TRP A 361 27.21 -18.41 -22.21
C TRP A 361 27.01 -18.26 -23.72
N TYR A 362 27.61 -17.21 -24.30
CA TYR A 362 27.76 -17.06 -25.73
C TYR A 362 29.20 -17.37 -26.13
N SER A 363 29.38 -18.27 -27.08
CA SER A 363 30.66 -18.61 -27.68
C SER A 363 30.49 -18.60 -29.20
N LEU A 364 31.52 -18.10 -29.92
CA LEU A 364 31.53 -17.92 -31.36
C LEU A 364 32.21 -19.09 -32.07
#